data_AF-A0A8B6FLK1-F1
#
_entry.id   AF-A0A8B6FLK1-F1
#
_cell.length_a   1.000
_cell.length_b   1.000
_cell.length_c   1.000
_cell.angle_alpha   90.00
_cell.angle_beta   90.00
_cell.angle_gamma   90.00
#
_symmetry.space_group_name_H-M   'P 1'
#
loop_
_entity.id
_entity.type
_entity.pdbx_description
1 polymer ?
#
loop_
_entity_poly.entity_id
_entity_poly.type
_entity_poly.pdbx_seq_one_letter_code
_entity_poly.pdbx_strand_id
1 'polypeptide(L)'
;MKAHIIERKARHSIILVWLFSFAFASPLLVFRTLHQRQWKNHLEQWCGDKWPLVFKYMEYGVPVYHQPARKIYWTTLSVVLFLIPILVMAIAYTRIIKTLWAAKTPGERVPKDITVQTRMKRKVNI
;
A
#
# COMPACT_ATOMS: atom_id res chain seq x y z
N MET A 1 -2.56 10.81 27.28
CA MET A 1 -3.63 11.31 26.38
C MET A 1 -3.41 11.07 24.87
N LYS A 2 -2.19 10.94 24.34
CA LYS A 2 -1.98 10.71 22.89
C LYS A 2 -2.51 9.36 22.37
N ALA A 3 -2.50 8.30 23.20
CA ALA A 3 -2.94 6.96 22.81
C ALA A 3 -4.45 6.84 22.51
N HIS A 4 -5.33 7.43 23.33
CA HIS A 4 -6.78 7.40 23.11
C HIS A 4 -7.24 8.14 21.83
N ILE A 5 -6.54 9.22 21.45
CA ILE A 5 -6.82 9.95 20.20
C ILE A 5 -6.47 9.09 18.98
N ILE A 6 -5.45 8.24 19.09
CA ILE A 6 -5.07 7.26 18.05
C ILE A 6 -6.15 6.17 17.95
N GLU A 7 -6.69 5.71 19.08
CA GLU A 7 -7.68 4.63 19.14
C GLU A 7 -9.02 5.01 18.46
N ARG A 8 -9.57 6.20 18.75
CA ARG A 8 -10.83 6.67 18.12
C ARG A 8 -10.68 6.92 16.61
N LYS A 9 -9.50 7.36 16.17
CA LYS A 9 -9.19 7.57 14.75
C LYS A 9 -8.94 6.24 14.03
N ALA A 10 -8.29 5.28 14.69
CA ALA A 10 -8.02 3.95 14.15
C ALA A 10 -9.31 3.21 13.79
N ARG A 11 -10.36 3.29 14.62
CA ARG A 11 -11.67 2.69 14.31
C ARG A 11 -12.23 3.18 12.96
N HIS A 12 -12.19 4.48 12.71
CA HIS A 12 -12.67 5.05 11.45
C HIS A 12 -11.80 4.62 10.27
N SER A 13 -10.48 4.59 10.45
CA SER A 13 -9.56 4.09 9.41
C SER A 13 -9.83 2.63 9.05
N ILE A 14 -10.09 1.77 10.02
CA ILE A 14 -10.39 0.35 9.78
C ILE A 14 -11.69 0.21 8.97
N ILE A 15 -12.75 0.93 9.35
CA ILE A 15 -14.03 0.91 8.62
C ILE A 15 -13.83 1.36 7.16
N LEU A 16 -13.07 2.44 6.94
CA LEU A 16 -12.76 2.91 5.59
C LEU A 16 -12.00 1.86 4.78
N VAL A 17 -10.98 1.23 5.37
CA VAL A 17 -10.22 0.16 4.70
C VAL A 17 -11.15 -0.97 4.26
N TRP A 18 -12.05 -1.43 5.13
CA TRP A 18 -13.02 -2.47 4.78
C TRP A 18 -13.91 -2.05 3.60
N LEU A 19 -14.47 -0.83 3.64
CA LEU A 19 -15.29 -0.31 2.56
C LEU A 19 -14.52 -0.25 1.23
N PHE A 20 -13.28 0.23 1.25
CA PHE A 20 -12.42 0.23 0.07
C PHE A 20 -12.10 -1.18 -0.42
N SER A 21 -11.79 -2.12 0.48
CA SER A 21 -11.54 -3.52 0.13
C SER A 21 -12.75 -4.15 -0.56
N PHE A 22 -13.97 -3.94 -0.04
CA PHE A 22 -15.19 -4.40 -0.70
C PHE A 22 -15.40 -3.73 -2.05
N ALA A 23 -15.18 -2.42 -2.15
CA ALA A 23 -15.33 -1.69 -3.41
C ALA A 23 -14.40 -2.25 -4.49
N PHE A 24 -13.11 -2.47 -4.18
CA PHE A 24 -12.14 -3.02 -5.12
C PHE A 24 -12.37 -4.50 -5.44
N ALA A 25 -12.88 -5.30 -4.50
CA ALA A 25 -13.19 -6.71 -4.74
C ALA A 25 -14.51 -6.93 -5.49
N SER A 26 -15.45 -5.98 -5.42
CA SER A 26 -16.78 -6.12 -6.02
C SER A 26 -16.79 -6.46 -7.52
N PRO A 27 -15.91 -5.90 -8.39
CA PRO A 27 -15.93 -6.22 -9.81
C PRO A 27 -15.52 -7.67 -10.09
N LEU A 28 -14.64 -8.25 -9.26
CA LEU A 28 -14.25 -9.66 -9.39
C LEU A 28 -15.45 -10.59 -9.17
N LEU A 29 -16.39 -10.24 -8.29
CA LEU A 29 -17.60 -11.05 -8.09
C LEU A 29 -18.53 -11.03 -9.31
N VAL A 30 -18.55 -9.92 -10.06
CA VAL A 30 -19.44 -9.74 -11.22
C VAL A 30 -18.82 -10.31 -12.50
N PHE A 31 -17.52 -10.06 -12.74
CA PHE A 31 -16.86 -10.44 -13.99
C PHE A 31 -16.33 -11.86 -13.99
N ARG A 32 -16.33 -12.56 -12.85
CA ARG A 32 -15.81 -13.91 -12.75
C ARG A 32 -16.91 -14.93 -13.01
N THR A 33 -16.74 -15.71 -14.07
CA THR A 33 -17.75 -16.66 -14.56
C THR A 33 -17.15 -18.04 -14.74
N LEU A 34 -17.98 -19.07 -14.52
CA LEU A 34 -17.61 -20.44 -14.89
C LEU A 34 -17.74 -20.58 -16.40
N HIS A 35 -16.65 -20.99 -17.04
CA HIS A 35 -16.61 -21.35 -18.44
C HIS A 35 -16.62 -22.87 -18.56
N GLN A 36 -17.32 -23.34 -19.58
CA GLN A 36 -17.39 -24.76 -19.92
C GLN A 36 -16.99 -24.91 -21.38
N ARG A 37 -16.03 -25.80 -21.65
CA ARG A 37 -15.61 -26.18 -23.00
C ARG A 37 -15.72 -27.68 -23.13
N GLN A 38 -16.60 -28.12 -24.03
CA GLN A 38 -16.70 -29.52 -24.38
C GLN A 38 -15.58 -29.88 -25.36
N TRP A 39 -14.68 -30.75 -24.93
CA TRP A 39 -13.72 -31.42 -25.79
C TRP A 39 -14.30 -32.75 -26.26
N LYS A 40 -13.59 -33.42 -27.19
CA LYS A 40 -14.06 -34.69 -27.78
C LYS A 40 -14.34 -35.78 -26.74
N ASN A 41 -13.56 -35.82 -25.64
CA ASN A 41 -13.62 -36.88 -24.63
C ASN A 41 -13.86 -36.38 -23.20
N HIS A 42 -13.93 -35.05 -22.97
CA HIS A 42 -14.07 -34.49 -21.62
C HIS A 42 -14.71 -33.10 -21.64
N LEU A 43 -15.44 -32.78 -20.57
CA LEU A 43 -15.92 -31.43 -20.31
C LEU A 43 -14.86 -30.72 -19.47
N GLU A 44 -14.19 -29.72 -20.03
CA GLU A 44 -13.30 -28.83 -19.27
C GLU A 44 -14.13 -27.70 -18.68
N GLN A 45 -14.03 -27.51 -17.37
CA GLN A 45 -14.63 -26.38 -16.67
C GLN A 45 -13.53 -25.56 -16.01
N TRP A 46 -13.51 -24.25 -16.26
CA TRP A 46 -12.58 -23.35 -15.59
C TRP A 46 -13.27 -22.06 -15.19
N CYS A 47 -12.79 -21.46 -14.11
CA CYS A 47 -13.27 -20.17 -13.63
C CYS A 47 -12.37 -19.07 -14.21
N GLY A 48 -12.94 -18.18 -15.01
CA GLY A 48 -12.22 -17.13 -15.72
C GLY A 48 -12.96 -15.80 -15.68
N ASP A 49 -12.25 -14.73 -16.04
CA ASP A 49 -12.82 -13.40 -16.08
C ASP A 49 -13.40 -13.10 -17.47
N LYS A 50 -14.66 -12.69 -17.54
CA LYS A 50 -15.36 -12.32 -18.77
C LYS A 50 -15.54 -10.80 -18.86
N TRP A 51 -14.55 -10.13 -19.46
CA TRP A 51 -14.58 -8.69 -19.70
C TRP A 51 -15.12 -8.33 -21.09
N PRO A 52 -15.83 -7.20 -21.25
CA PRO A 52 -16.39 -6.79 -22.54
C PRO A 52 -15.29 -6.54 -23.57
N LEU A 53 -15.49 -7.09 -24.76
CA LEU A 53 -14.64 -6.87 -25.93
C LEU A 53 -15.12 -5.61 -26.66
N VAL A 54 -14.20 -4.69 -26.92
CA VAL A 54 -14.46 -3.45 -27.65
C VAL A 54 -13.70 -3.50 -28.97
N PHE A 55 -14.38 -3.18 -30.07
CA PHE A 55 -13.75 -3.06 -31.37
C PHE A 55 -12.69 -1.96 -31.35
N LYS A 56 -11.50 -2.24 -31.88
CA LYS A 56 -10.39 -1.27 -31.93
C LYS A 56 -10.19 -0.72 -33.34
N TYR A 57 -9.91 -1.61 -34.29
CA TYR A 57 -9.67 -1.31 -35.70
C TYR A 57 -9.68 -2.61 -36.51
N MET A 58 -9.61 -2.50 -37.83
CA MET A 58 -9.48 -3.63 -38.75
C MET A 58 -8.01 -3.79 -39.17
N GLU A 59 -7.45 -4.98 -39.03
CA GLU A 59 -6.06 -5.29 -39.40
C GLU A 59 -6.08 -6.40 -40.46
N TYR A 60 -5.61 -6.11 -41.68
CA TYR A 60 -5.66 -7.05 -42.82
C TYR A 60 -7.06 -7.62 -43.10
N GLY A 61 -8.11 -6.81 -42.94
CA GLY A 61 -9.50 -7.25 -43.11
C GLY A 61 -10.06 -8.10 -41.96
N VAL A 62 -9.31 -8.28 -40.88
CA VAL A 62 -9.75 -8.98 -39.67
C VAL A 62 -10.08 -7.95 -38.57
N PRO A 63 -11.27 -8.01 -37.92
CA PRO A 63 -11.60 -7.11 -36.82
C PRO A 63 -10.77 -7.44 -35.57
N VAL A 64 -10.03 -6.45 -35.07
CA VAL A 64 -9.22 -6.56 -33.84
C VAL A 64 -10.00 -6.00 -32.66
N TYR A 65 -10.17 -6.83 -31.63
CA TYR A 65 -10.85 -6.46 -30.38
C TYR A 65 -9.87 -6.31 -29.23
N HIS A 66 -10.23 -5.48 -28.25
CA HIS A 66 -9.44 -5.28 -27.04
C HIS A 66 -10.34 -5.21 -25.80
N GLN A 67 -9.76 -5.39 -24.62
CA GLN A 67 -10.45 -5.36 -23.33
C GLN A 67 -9.98 -4.16 -22.49
N PRO A 68 -10.40 -2.92 -22.81
CA PRO A 68 -9.89 -1.73 -22.13
C PRO A 68 -10.28 -1.71 -20.64
N ALA A 69 -11.51 -2.12 -20.31
CA ALA A 69 -12.00 -2.18 -18.93
C ALA A 69 -11.15 -3.13 -18.05
N ARG A 70 -10.76 -4.28 -18.59
CA ARG A 70 -9.87 -5.24 -17.90
C ARG A 70 -8.53 -4.60 -17.60
N LYS A 71 -7.92 -3.94 -18.59
CA LYS A 71 -6.62 -3.29 -18.44
C LYS A 71 -6.69 -2.20 -17.36
N ILE A 72 -7.69 -1.32 -17.45
CA ILE A 72 -7.91 -0.24 -16.48
C ILE A 72 -8.04 -0.83 -15.07
N TYR A 73 -8.94 -1.80 -14.87
CA TYR A 73 -9.15 -2.44 -13.57
C TYR A 73 -7.85 -2.98 -12.95
N TRP A 74 -7.10 -3.80 -13.68
CA TRP A 74 -5.86 -4.39 -13.16
C TRP A 74 -4.75 -3.35 -12.94
N THR A 75 -4.66 -2.32 -13.80
CA THR A 75 -3.71 -1.23 -13.58
C THR A 75 -4.06 -0.40 -12.34
N THR A 76 -5.33 -0.06 -12.13
CA THR A 76 -5.79 0.65 -10.94
C THR A 76 -5.53 -0.18 -9.69
N LEU A 77 -5.85 -1.47 -9.72
CA LEU A 77 -5.64 -2.38 -8.60
C LEU A 77 -4.15 -2.46 -8.22
N SER A 78 -3.26 -2.59 -9.21
CA SER A 78 -1.80 -2.60 -8.98
C SER A 78 -1.30 -1.28 -8.41
N VAL A 79 -1.75 -0.14 -8.93
CA VAL A 79 -1.33 1.17 -8.42
C VAL A 79 -1.80 1.37 -6.98
N VAL A 80 -3.07 1.07 -6.68
CA VAL A 80 -3.67 1.35 -5.38
C VAL A 80 -3.25 0.36 -4.31
N LEU A 81 -3.19 -0.94 -4.61
CA LEU A 81 -2.91 -1.97 -3.61
C LEU A 81 -1.43 -2.31 -3.48
N PHE A 82 -0.59 -1.94 -4.45
CA PHE A 82 0.84 -2.25 -4.42
C PHE A 82 1.71 -0.99 -4.43
N LEU A 83 1.60 -0.14 -5.47
CA LEU A 83 2.51 0.99 -5.62
C LEU A 83 2.34 2.05 -4.51
N ILE A 84 1.11 2.46 -4.23
CA ILE A 84 0.84 3.47 -3.19
C ILE A 84 1.32 2.99 -1.81
N PRO A 85 0.97 1.78 -1.31
CA PRO A 85 1.47 1.30 -0.02
C PRO A 85 2.98 1.26 0.06
N ILE A 86 3.68 0.81 -0.99
CA ILE A 86 5.14 0.78 -1.03
C ILE A 86 5.72 2.19 -0.91
N LEU A 87 5.20 3.15 -1.66
CA LEU A 87 5.65 4.55 -1.59
C LEU A 87 5.41 5.16 -0.21
N VAL A 88 4.23 4.92 0.38
CA VAL A 88 3.90 5.39 1.73
C VAL A 88 4.86 4.82 2.77
N MET A 89 5.10 3.50 2.74
CA MET A 89 6.03 2.85 3.66
C MET A 89 7.46 3.36 3.45
N ALA A 90 7.92 3.49 2.19
CA ALA A 90 9.25 4.00 1.88
C ALA A 90 9.47 5.43 2.41
N ILE A 91 8.49 6.31 2.23
CA ILE A 91 8.55 7.69 2.75
C ILE A 91 8.54 7.69 4.28
N ALA A 92 7.65 6.91 4.90
CA ALA A 92 7.56 6.82 6.36
C ALA A 92 8.89 6.34 6.96
N TYR A 93 9.47 5.26 6.44
CA TYR A 93 10.75 4.74 6.90
C TYR A 93 11.90 5.71 6.64
N THR A 94 11.92 6.38 5.49
CA THR A 94 12.94 7.41 5.21
C THR A 94 12.90 8.52 6.26
N ARG A 95 11.70 8.96 6.67
CA ARG A 95 11.54 9.97 7.73
C ARG A 95 11.97 9.43 9.09
N ILE A 96 11.61 8.21 9.43
CA ILE A 96 12.01 7.56 10.68
C ILE A 96 13.54 7.49 10.76
N ILE A 97 14.20 7.00 9.71
CA ILE A 97 15.65 6.90 9.63
C ILE A 97 16.30 8.28 9.78
N LYS A 98 15.87 9.28 9.01
CA LYS A 98 16.40 10.65 9.12
C LYS A 98 16.22 11.23 10.53
N THR A 99 15.07 11.00 11.15
CA THR A 99 14.79 11.46 12.52
C THR A 99 15.70 10.76 13.51
N LEU A 100 15.91 9.45 13.37
CA LEU A 100 16.76 8.67 14.24
C LEU A 100 18.25 9.06 14.10
N TRP A 101 18.69 9.38 12.88
CA TRP A 101 20.06 9.86 12.63
C TRP A 101 20.29 11.27 13.17
N ALA A 102 19.27 12.15 13.06
CA ALA A 102 19.33 13.50 13.62
C ALA A 102 19.18 13.49 15.15
N ALA A 103 18.44 12.54 15.70
CA ALA A 103 18.37 12.25 17.12
C ALA A 103 19.69 11.60 17.56
N LYS A 104 20.72 12.42 17.75
CA LYS A 104 21.99 12.08 18.40
C LYS A 104 21.74 11.02 19.47
N THR A 105 22.38 9.85 19.33
CA THR A 105 22.18 8.71 20.22
C THR A 105 22.18 9.19 21.68
N PRO A 106 21.08 8.98 22.43
CA PRO A 106 20.98 9.41 23.83
C PRO A 106 21.94 8.54 24.66
N GLY A 107 23.21 8.92 24.67
CA GLY A 107 24.34 8.19 25.23
C GLY A 107 25.66 8.96 25.07
N GLU A 108 25.78 9.80 24.03
CA GLU A 108 26.97 10.65 23.80
C GLU A 108 26.83 12.04 24.44
N ARG A 109 26.51 12.09 25.74
CA ARG A 109 26.58 13.32 26.57
C ARG A 109 27.58 13.12 27.71
N VAL A 110 28.86 12.90 27.40
CA VAL A 110 29.88 12.64 28.45
C VAL A 110 31.21 13.39 28.20
N PRO A 111 31.23 14.61 27.63
CA PRO A 111 32.31 15.52 28.08
C PRO A 111 31.89 16.95 28.43
N LYS A 112 30.84 17.51 27.80
CA LYS A 112 30.47 18.92 28.01
C LYS A 112 29.72 19.16 29.32
N ASP A 113 28.79 18.29 29.70
CA ASP A 113 28.09 18.44 30.97
C ASP A 113 28.99 18.12 32.17
N ILE A 114 29.94 17.20 32.03
CA ILE A 114 30.93 16.89 33.08
C ILE A 114 31.84 18.10 33.31
N THR A 115 32.37 18.75 32.27
CA THR A 115 33.24 19.91 32.45
C THR A 115 32.53 21.09 33.11
N VAL A 116 31.24 21.30 32.82
CA VAL A 116 30.41 22.32 33.49
C VAL A 116 30.14 21.93 34.96
N GLN A 117 29.78 20.68 35.24
CA GLN A 117 29.54 20.21 36.61
C GLN A 117 30.82 20.18 37.46
N THR A 118 31.97 19.79 36.91
CA THR A 118 33.26 19.81 37.63
C THR A 118 33.71 21.23 37.94
N ARG A 119 33.47 22.20 37.02
CA ARG A 119 33.72 23.63 37.29
C ARG A 119 32.80 24.19 38.37
N MET A 120 31.53 23.77 38.42
CA MET A 120 30.60 24.19 39.46
C MET A 120 30.97 23.63 40.83
N LYS A 121 31.39 22.35 40.92
CA LYS A 121 31.84 21.75 42.19
C LYS A 121 33.13 22.38 42.75
N ARG A 122 34.02 22.88 41.90
CA ARG A 122 35.25 23.58 42.34
C ARG A 122 34.98 24.95 42.99
N LYS A 123 33.81 25.55 42.73
CA LYS A 123 33.44 26.88 43.25
C LYS A 123 32.73 26.86 44.60
N VAL A 124 32.35 25.68 45.09
CA VAL A 124 31.59 25.50 46.35
C VAL A 124 32.51 25.24 47.56
N ASN A 125 33.81 25.03 47.35
CA ASN A 125 34.82 25.03 48.42
C ASN A 125 35.59 26.35 48.41
N ILE A 126 34.95 27.44 48.83
CA ILE A 126 35.58 28.64 49.41
C ILE A 126 34.70 29.07 50.57
#